data_AF-A0A4R3MYT0-F1
#
_entry.id   AF-A0A4R3MYT0-F1
#
_cell.length_a   1.000
_cell.length_b   1.000
_cell.length_c   1.000
_cell.angle_alpha   90.00
_cell.angle_beta   90.00
_cell.angle_gamma   90.00
#
_symmetry.space_group_name_H-M   'P 1'
#
loop_
_entity.id
_entity.type
_entity.pdbx_description
1 polymer ?
#
loop_
_entity_poly.entity_id
_entity_poly.type
_entity_poly.pdbx_seq_one_letter_code
_entity_poly.pdbx_strand_id
1 'polypeptide(L)'
;MHPKDSTGSAAFKGFTNRECPFYPCHQGVRREFNCLFCYCPLIAYDCPGPYRVYTDRHGLRRKDCSACRLPHDGYHASWSFIQKWLEQPRIWDGHDKLRPKTSHTAPGAR
;
A
#
# COMPACT_ATOMS: atom_id res chain seq x y z
N MET A 1 -6.29 -5.80 -16.06
CA MET A 1 -7.43 -5.37 -15.22
C MET A 1 -8.44 -4.74 -16.18
N HIS A 2 -9.63 -5.35 -16.34
CA HIS A 2 -10.74 -4.89 -17.21
C HIS A 2 -10.93 -3.36 -17.17
N PRO A 3 -11.44 -2.74 -18.25
CA PRO A 3 -11.20 -1.32 -18.50
C PRO A 3 -11.86 -0.48 -17.42
N LYS A 4 -11.04 0.11 -16.56
CA LYS A 4 -11.45 1.12 -15.56
C LYS A 4 -12.14 2.32 -16.22
N ASP A 5 -11.98 2.42 -17.54
CA ASP A 5 -12.49 3.47 -18.42
C ASP A 5 -13.94 3.21 -18.87
N SER A 6 -14.53 2.05 -18.58
CA SER A 6 -15.91 1.72 -18.95
C SER A 6 -16.95 2.05 -17.86
N THR A 7 -16.54 2.68 -16.75
CA THR A 7 -17.44 3.04 -15.64
C THR A 7 -17.36 4.52 -15.31
N GLY A 8 -18.52 5.15 -15.08
CA GLY A 8 -18.61 6.53 -14.59
C GLY A 8 -18.34 6.68 -13.09
N SER A 9 -18.19 5.56 -12.36
CA SER A 9 -17.99 5.56 -10.91
C SER A 9 -16.53 5.37 -10.54
N ALA A 10 -16.02 6.20 -9.61
CA ALA A 10 -14.68 6.06 -9.04
C ALA A 10 -14.61 5.10 -7.84
N ALA A 11 -15.72 4.42 -7.47
CA ALA A 11 -15.79 3.55 -6.29
C ALA A 11 -14.79 2.39 -6.33
N PHE A 12 -14.32 1.99 -7.53
CA PHE A 12 -13.26 0.99 -7.67
C PHE A 12 -11.91 1.44 -7.09
N LYS A 13 -11.71 2.75 -6.85
CA LYS A 13 -10.48 3.29 -6.25
C LYS A 13 -10.46 3.12 -4.72
N GLY A 14 -11.62 2.94 -4.10
CA GLY A 14 -11.75 2.70 -2.67
C GLY A 14 -13.05 3.20 -2.07
N PHE A 15 -13.20 2.92 -0.78
CA PHE A 15 -14.36 3.26 0.03
C PHE A 15 -13.96 3.32 1.52
N THR A 16 -14.78 3.95 2.35
CA THR A 16 -14.64 3.91 3.82
C THR A 16 -15.76 3.07 4.41
N ASN A 17 -15.42 1.93 5.01
CA ASN A 17 -16.37 1.14 5.79
C ASN A 17 -16.43 1.67 7.24
N ARG A 18 -17.38 2.57 7.52
CA ARG A 18 -17.57 3.15 8.86
C ARG A 18 -18.13 2.17 9.89
N GLU A 19 -18.70 1.05 9.44
CA GLU A 19 -19.24 -0.01 10.31
C GLU A 19 -18.18 -1.03 10.73
N CYS A 20 -16.96 -0.94 10.18
CA CYS A 20 -15.86 -1.82 10.55
C CYS A 20 -15.50 -1.64 12.04
N PRO A 21 -15.46 -2.71 12.87
CA PRO A 21 -15.11 -2.62 14.29
C PRO A 21 -13.68 -2.12 14.54
N PHE A 22 -12.81 -2.21 13.53
CA PHE A 22 -11.44 -1.73 13.60
C PHE A 22 -11.29 -0.27 13.16
N TYR A 23 -12.36 0.39 12.69
CA TYR A 23 -12.30 1.77 12.22
C TYR A 23 -12.20 2.77 13.38
N PRO A 24 -11.27 3.75 13.33
CA PRO A 24 -10.20 3.91 12.34
C PRO A 24 -9.03 2.94 12.57
N CYS A 25 -8.66 2.16 11.55
CA CYS A 25 -7.64 1.12 11.69
C CYS A 25 -6.22 1.67 11.90
N HIS A 26 -5.97 2.90 11.43
CA HIS A 26 -4.71 3.63 11.60
C HIS A 26 -4.97 5.05 12.10
N GLN A 27 -4.16 5.48 13.05
CA GLN A 27 -4.21 6.83 13.58
C GLN A 27 -3.57 7.83 12.60
N GLY A 28 -4.00 9.10 12.62
CA GLY A 28 -3.36 10.17 11.83
C GLY A 28 -3.58 10.09 10.31
N VAL A 29 -4.61 9.37 9.86
CA VAL A 29 -5.18 9.53 8.52
C VAL A 29 -5.94 10.86 8.47
N ARG A 30 -5.71 11.68 7.43
CA ARG A 30 -6.24 13.05 7.34
C ARG A 30 -7.42 13.16 6.38
N ARG A 31 -7.53 12.22 5.44
CA ARG A 31 -8.58 12.17 4.41
C ARG A 31 -9.49 10.97 4.62
N GLU A 32 -10.35 10.67 3.66
CA GLU A 32 -11.20 9.48 3.69
C GLU A 32 -10.35 8.21 3.76
N PHE A 33 -10.75 7.27 4.61
CA PHE A 33 -10.08 5.98 4.70
C PHE A 33 -10.30 5.17 3.42
N ASN A 34 -9.25 4.50 2.95
CA ASN A 34 -9.39 3.50 1.90
C ASN A 34 -9.36 2.08 2.49
N CYS A 35 -10.54 1.47 2.63
CA CYS A 35 -10.72 0.11 3.13
C CYS A 35 -10.48 -0.97 2.06
N LEU A 36 -10.31 -0.60 0.78
CA LEU A 36 -9.97 -1.55 -0.29
C LEU A 36 -8.62 -2.25 0.00
N PHE A 37 -7.73 -1.55 0.69
CA PHE A 37 -6.38 -2.02 1.00
C PHE A 37 -6.19 -2.34 2.48
N CYS A 38 -7.24 -2.81 3.19
CA CYS A 38 -7.14 -3.27 4.58
C CYS A 38 -5.99 -4.26 4.80
N TYR A 39 -5.65 -5.06 3.78
CA TYR A 39 -4.36 -5.72 3.68
C TYR A 39 -3.47 -4.96 2.71
N CYS A 40 -2.19 -4.77 3.09
CA CYS A 40 -1.24 -4.06 2.26
C CYS A 40 -1.02 -4.81 0.93
N PRO A 41 -1.41 -4.24 -0.22
CA PRO A 41 -1.21 -4.89 -1.52
C PRO A 41 0.27 -4.95 -1.92
N LEU A 42 1.14 -4.23 -1.20
CA LEU A 42 2.59 -4.21 -1.40
C LEU A 42 3.36 -5.08 -0.40
N ILE A 43 2.70 -5.97 0.35
CA ILE A 43 3.35 -6.71 1.43
C ILE A 43 4.50 -7.62 0.97
N ALA A 44 4.41 -8.16 -0.26
CA ALA A 44 5.44 -8.98 -0.88
C ALA A 44 6.47 -8.18 -1.71
N TYR A 45 6.24 -6.88 -1.90
CA TYR A 45 7.03 -6.04 -2.79
C TYR A 45 7.84 -5.01 -2.01
N ASP A 46 9.00 -4.63 -2.52
CA ASP A 46 9.76 -3.51 -2.02
C ASP A 46 8.92 -2.23 -2.14
N CYS A 47 8.84 -1.45 -1.06
CA CYS A 47 7.93 -0.32 -0.96
C CYS A 47 8.44 0.75 0.02
N PRO A 48 7.97 2.01 -0.09
CA PRO A 48 8.49 3.11 0.72
C PRO A 48 7.78 3.22 2.08
N GLY A 49 6.81 2.32 2.33
CA GLY A 49 6.00 2.31 3.54
C GLY A 49 6.84 2.15 4.81
N PRO A 50 6.41 2.72 5.95
CA PRO A 50 7.13 2.61 7.22
C PRO A 50 6.95 1.24 7.89
N TYR A 51 7.14 0.16 7.11
CA TYR A 51 7.06 -1.19 7.65
C TYR A 51 8.22 -1.48 8.60
N ARG A 52 7.94 -2.28 9.61
CA ARG A 52 8.94 -2.98 10.42
C ARG A 52 9.10 -4.40 9.89
N VAL A 53 10.17 -5.08 10.28
CA VAL A 53 10.40 -6.48 9.91
C VAL A 53 10.37 -7.33 11.17
N TYR A 54 9.70 -8.48 11.08
CA TYR A 54 9.69 -9.49 12.13
C TYR A 54 9.83 -10.87 11.51
N THR A 55 10.19 -11.86 12.33
CA THR A 55 10.21 -13.26 11.94
C THR A 55 8.95 -13.92 12.47
N ASP A 56 8.17 -14.54 11.59
CA ASP A 56 6.96 -15.27 12.01
C ASP A 56 7.31 -16.60 12.70
N ARG A 57 6.28 -17.29 13.22
CA ARG A 57 6.44 -18.58 13.91
C ARG A 57 7.05 -19.69 13.03
N HIS A 58 7.12 -19.51 11.72
CA HIS A 58 7.69 -20.45 10.77
C HIS A 58 9.11 -20.06 10.34
N GLY A 59 9.72 -19.04 10.96
CA GLY A 59 11.07 -18.59 10.62
C GLY A 59 11.14 -17.69 9.39
N LEU A 60 9.99 -17.25 8.84
CA LEU A 60 9.97 -16.41 7.65
C LEU A 60 9.98 -14.93 8.05
N ARG A 61 10.83 -14.14 7.39
CA ARG A 61 10.81 -12.67 7.53
C ARG A 61 9.55 -12.11 6.89
N ARG A 62 8.84 -11.24 7.62
CA ARG A 62 7.58 -10.61 7.21
C ARG A 62 7.63 -9.11 7.49
N LYS A 63 6.84 -8.36 6.71
CA LYS A 63 6.60 -6.93 6.96
C LYS A 63 5.47 -6.77 7.97
N ASP A 64 5.72 -6.03 9.03
CA ASP A 64 4.70 -5.44 9.87
C ASP A 64 4.36 -4.04 9.32
N CYS A 65 3.18 -3.94 8.72
CA CYS A 65 2.64 -2.73 8.12
C CYS A 65 1.64 -2.00 9.03
N SER A 66 1.49 -2.39 10.31
CA SER A 66 0.48 -1.82 11.23
C SER A 66 0.59 -0.30 11.45
N ALA A 67 1.76 0.29 11.22
CA ALA A 67 2.00 1.73 11.28
C ALA A 67 1.92 2.44 9.90
N CYS A 68 1.60 1.72 8.82
CA CYS A 68 1.59 2.25 7.46
C CYS A 68 0.25 2.88 7.09
N ARG A 69 0.27 4.18 6.76
CA ARG A 69 -0.93 4.94 6.36
C ARG A 69 -1.04 5.16 4.85
N LEU A 70 0.00 4.81 4.10
CA LEU A 70 0.08 5.06 2.65
C LEU A 70 -1.11 4.51 1.87
N PRO A 71 -1.60 3.28 2.11
CA PRO A 71 -2.74 2.76 1.37
C PRO A 71 -4.09 3.20 1.94
N HIS A 72 -4.12 4.01 3.01
CA HIS A 72 -5.33 4.33 3.79
C HIS A 72 -5.66 5.81 3.87
N ASP A 73 -4.77 6.71 3.45
CA ASP A 73 -5.02 8.15 3.48
C ASP A 73 -5.54 8.60 2.11
N GLY A 74 -6.85 8.77 1.99
CA GLY A 74 -7.58 9.18 0.79
C GLY A 74 -7.63 8.10 -0.30
N TYR A 75 -8.83 7.65 -0.69
CA TYR A 75 -8.97 6.55 -1.66
C TYR A 75 -8.34 6.86 -3.02
N HIS A 76 -8.50 8.08 -3.55
CA HIS A 76 -7.86 8.48 -4.81
C HIS A 76 -6.33 8.41 -4.77
N ALA A 77 -5.71 9.01 -3.75
CA ALA A 77 -4.25 9.03 -3.66
C ALA A 77 -3.68 7.65 -3.35
N SER A 78 -4.33 6.91 -2.45
CA SER A 78 -3.94 5.54 -2.09
C SER A 78 -3.98 4.64 -3.32
N TRP A 79 -5.06 4.71 -4.11
CA TRP A 79 -5.18 3.96 -5.36
C TRP A 79 -4.08 4.31 -6.35
N SER A 80 -3.88 5.59 -6.66
CA SER A 80 -2.84 6.02 -7.60
C SER A 80 -1.44 5.61 -7.13
N PHE A 81 -1.17 5.70 -5.83
CA PHE A 81 0.10 5.26 -5.24
C PHE A 81 0.31 3.75 -5.41
N ILE A 82 -0.68 2.93 -5.08
CA ILE A 82 -0.60 1.47 -5.24
C ILE A 82 -0.43 1.08 -6.71
N GLN A 83 -1.22 1.68 -7.61
CA GLN A 83 -1.11 1.42 -9.04
C GLN A 83 0.28 1.74 -9.59
N LYS A 84 0.83 2.92 -9.26
CA LYS A 84 2.19 3.32 -9.65
C LYS A 84 3.25 2.32 -9.16
N TRP A 85 3.09 1.79 -7.95
CA TRP A 85 4.04 0.83 -7.40
C TRP A 85 3.95 -0.56 -8.03
N LEU A 86 2.75 -0.95 -8.46
CA LEU A 86 2.48 -2.22 -9.13
C LEU A 86 2.81 -2.20 -10.63
N GLU A 87 3.06 -1.03 -11.24
CA GLU A 87 3.56 -0.93 -12.62
C GLU A 87 4.97 -1.51 -12.77
N GLN A 88 5.81 -1.38 -11.73
CA GLN A 88 7.17 -1.93 -11.67
C GLN A 88 7.45 -2.55 -10.31
N PRO A 89 6.83 -3.70 -10.01
CA PRO A 89 6.97 -4.34 -8.72
C PRO A 89 8.36 -4.97 -8.60
N ARG A 90 9.06 -4.64 -7.51
CA ARG A 90 10.28 -5.36 -7.09
C ARG A 90 9.91 -6.25 -5.93
N ILE A 91 10.26 -7.53 -5.98
CA ILE A 91 10.01 -8.45 -4.85
C ILE A 91 10.88 -8.01 -3.67
N TRP A 92 10.30 -8.00 -2.47
CA TRP A 92 11.03 -7.69 -1.25
C TRP A 92 11.92 -8.87 -0.84
N ASP A 93 13.20 -8.61 -0.60
CA ASP A 93 14.23 -9.61 -0.28
C ASP A 93 14.40 -9.85 1.24
N GLY A 94 13.51 -9.30 2.07
CA GLY A 94 13.60 -9.41 3.53
C GLY A 94 14.35 -8.27 4.22
N HIS A 95 14.85 -7.27 3.50
CA HIS A 95 15.63 -6.18 4.11
C HIS A 95 14.83 -5.28 5.08
N ASP A 96 15.54 -4.70 6.04
CA ASP A 96 15.02 -3.65 6.91
C ASP A 96 14.96 -2.30 6.21
N LYS A 97 13.94 -1.50 6.55
CA LYS A 97 13.66 -0.19 5.93
C LYS A 97 14.78 0.86 6.07
N LEU A 98 15.81 0.58 6.88
CA LEU A 98 16.98 1.45 7.04
C LEU A 98 17.86 1.51 5.78
N ARG A 99 17.63 0.64 4.78
CA ARG A 99 18.27 0.80 3.47
C ARG A 99 17.88 2.16 2.87
N PRO A 100 18.85 2.93 2.33
CA PRO A 100 18.56 4.17 1.61
C PRO A 100 17.48 3.89 0.58
N LYS A 101 16.48 4.79 0.46
CA LYS A 101 15.41 4.67 -0.53
C LYS A 101 16.06 4.49 -1.90
N THR A 102 16.07 3.27 -2.42
CA THR A 102 16.37 3.09 -3.83
C THR A 102 15.21 3.74 -4.55
N SER A 103 15.44 4.92 -5.12
CA SER A 103 14.46 5.54 -6.00
C SER A 103 14.06 4.47 -7.01
N HIS A 104 12.77 4.16 -7.11
CA HIS A 104 12.27 3.61 -8.36
C HIS A 104 12.56 4.68 -9.40
N THR A 105 13.68 4.54 -10.10
CA THR A 105 13.98 5.38 -11.26
C THR A 105 12.86 5.12 -12.25
N ALA A 106 12.12 6.16 -12.61
CA ALA A 106 11.09 6.05 -13.63
C ALA A 106 11.73 5.43 -14.90
N PRO A 107 11.08 4.45 -15.55
CA PRO A 107 11.57 3.97 -16.82
C PRO A 107 11.32 5.07 -17.84
N GLY A 108 12.38 5.50 -18.54
CA GLY A 108 12.24 6.38 -19.70
C GLY A 108 12.76 7.82 -19.55
N ALA A 109 13.87 8.05 -18.84
CA ALA A 109 14.75 9.16 -19.21
C ALA A 109 15.66 8.73 -20.37
N ARG A 110 15.06 8.56 -21.55
CA ARG A 110 15.71 8.53 -22.87
C ARG A 110 14.75 9.13 -23.89
#